data_AF-A0A1G5W1R5-F1
#
_entry.id   AF-A0A1G5W1R5-F1
#
_cell.length_a   1.000
_cell.length_b   1.000
_cell.length_c   1.000
_cell.angle_alpha   90.00
_cell.angle_beta   90.00
_cell.angle_gamma   90.00
#
_symmetry.space_group_name_H-M   'P 1'
#
loop_
_entity.id
_entity.type
_entity.pdbx_description
1 polymer ?
#
loop_
_entity_poly.entity_id
_entity_poly.type
_entity_poly.pdbx_seq_one_letter_code
_entity_poly.pdbx_strand_id
1 'polypeptide(L)'
;MTDRAAGERMRMSIQNISNMRSIDPAKTKAQAQKADVLTRGTSFSDILKGEQQKCPYNHLAKNNMIKYNGVIFMCDYDTNSICLGDMTEPKKVLNISLPSGGSLRVNVDSVGGLSKAAGMFSPEDLNAILRAISQYNHFTSKLNEIEEEEIETVENLTKGDEKAEEQE
;
A
#
# COMPACT_ATOMS: atom_id res chain seq x y z
N MET A 1 -53.36 45.53 -1.40
CA MET A 1 -54.11 44.49 -0.67
C MET A 1 -54.06 43.22 -1.52
N THR A 2 -53.54 42.07 -1.15
CA THR A 2 -52.83 41.56 0.05
C THR A 2 -52.31 40.21 -0.42
N ASP A 3 -50.99 40.04 -0.39
CA ASP A 3 -50.31 38.76 -0.49
C ASP A 3 -50.65 37.94 0.77
N ARG A 4 -51.33 36.79 0.63
CA ARG A 4 -51.57 35.86 1.75
C ARG A 4 -52.13 34.50 1.30
N ALA A 5 -51.40 33.78 0.46
CA ALA A 5 -51.78 32.40 0.07
C ALA A 5 -50.66 31.36 0.28
N ALA A 6 -49.69 31.63 1.17
CA ALA A 6 -48.58 30.70 1.46
C ALA A 6 -48.39 30.41 2.96
N GLY A 7 -49.44 30.60 3.77
CA GLY A 7 -49.35 30.55 5.24
C GLY A 7 -50.03 29.37 5.94
N GLU A 8 -50.44 28.32 5.22
CA GLU A 8 -51.31 27.28 5.79
C GLU A 8 -50.89 25.84 5.45
N ARG A 9 -49.59 25.61 5.24
CA ARG A 9 -49.02 24.25 5.17
C ARG A 9 -47.86 24.00 6.13
N MET A 10 -47.67 24.87 7.12
CA MET A 10 -46.62 24.71 8.14
C MET A 10 -47.17 24.93 9.55
N ARG A 11 -48.11 24.07 9.96
CA ARG A 11 -48.57 23.93 11.35
C ARG A 11 -48.81 22.46 11.74
N MET A 12 -47.95 21.57 11.28
CA MET A 12 -47.89 20.18 11.77
C MET A 12 -46.56 19.99 12.52
N SER A 13 -46.36 20.75 13.61
CA SER A 13 -45.11 20.62 14.39
C SER A 13 -45.22 20.82 15.90
N ILE A 14 -46.39 21.06 16.51
CA ILE A 14 -46.45 21.14 17.99
C ILE A 14 -47.81 20.68 18.49
N GLN A 15 -47.89 19.45 19.00
CA GLN A 15 -48.67 19.06 20.18
C GLN A 15 -48.46 17.58 20.48
N ASN A 16 -47.38 17.26 21.21
CA ASN A 16 -47.39 16.12 22.14
C ASN A 16 -46.29 16.28 23.20
N ILE A 17 -46.45 17.28 24.07
CA ILE A 17 -45.66 17.38 25.30
C ILE A 17 -46.58 17.77 26.45
N SER A 18 -46.98 16.77 27.23
CA SER A 18 -47.40 16.85 28.63
C SER A 18 -47.79 15.44 29.10
N ASN A 19 -47.40 14.92 30.25
CA ASN A 19 -46.57 15.38 31.34
C ASN A 19 -46.39 14.18 32.32
N MET A 20 -45.47 14.32 33.28
CA MET A 20 -45.36 13.61 34.58
C MET A 20 -44.32 12.49 34.76
N ARG A 21 -43.18 12.96 35.32
CA ARG A 21 -42.59 12.60 36.63
C ARG A 21 -41.70 11.38 36.80
N SER A 22 -40.43 11.72 37.06
CA SER A 22 -39.56 11.21 38.13
C SER A 22 -38.99 9.80 37.95
N ILE A 23 -37.72 9.72 37.55
CA ILE A 23 -36.91 8.50 37.63
C ILE A 23 -36.15 8.53 38.96
N ASP A 24 -36.60 7.74 39.93
CA ASP A 24 -35.81 7.37 41.11
C ASP A 24 -34.78 6.29 40.71
N PRO A 25 -33.47 6.45 40.96
CA PRO A 25 -32.43 5.52 40.48
C PRO A 25 -32.16 4.35 41.45
N ALA A 26 -33.18 3.75 42.05
CA ALA A 26 -32.96 2.72 43.07
C ALA A 26 -34.11 1.70 43.18
N LYS A 27 -34.25 0.81 42.18
CA LYS A 27 -34.98 -0.49 42.17
C LYS A 27 -35.31 -0.82 40.72
N THR A 28 -35.12 -2.01 40.14
CA THR A 28 -34.92 -3.34 40.69
C THR A 28 -34.32 -4.18 39.57
N LYS A 29 -33.20 -4.82 39.87
CA LYS A 29 -32.65 -5.94 39.12
C LYS A 29 -33.64 -7.10 39.15
N ALA A 30 -34.19 -7.51 38.02
CA ALA A 30 -34.61 -8.89 37.74
C ALA A 30 -35.28 -8.95 36.36
N GLN A 31 -35.06 -10.04 35.64
CA GLN A 31 -35.70 -10.42 34.38
C GLN A 31 -35.03 -9.89 33.10
N ALA A 32 -33.83 -10.42 32.83
CA ALA A 32 -33.36 -10.65 31.46
C ALA A 32 -32.92 -12.12 31.35
N GLN A 33 -33.89 -13.01 31.13
CA GLN A 33 -33.65 -14.39 30.72
C GLN A 33 -34.61 -14.69 29.58
N LYS A 34 -34.06 -15.20 28.47
CA LYS A 34 -34.68 -15.67 27.21
C LYS A 34 -34.62 -14.71 26.01
N ALA A 35 -33.43 -14.62 25.41
CA ALA A 35 -33.23 -14.54 23.95
C ALA A 35 -31.73 -14.71 23.64
N ASP A 36 -31.21 -15.94 23.65
CA ASP A 36 -29.83 -16.21 23.17
C ASP A 36 -29.87 -17.38 22.18
N VAL A 37 -30.47 -17.11 21.02
CA VAL A 37 -30.23 -17.89 19.81
C VAL A 37 -30.02 -16.88 18.68
N LEU A 38 -28.79 -16.89 18.16
CA LEU A 38 -28.43 -16.43 16.82
C LEU A 38 -28.28 -14.91 16.60
N THR A 39 -27.32 -14.26 17.26
CA THR A 39 -26.48 -13.23 16.62
C THR A 39 -25.14 -13.09 17.34
N ARG A 40 -24.31 -14.14 17.37
CA ARG A 40 -22.87 -13.95 17.65
C ARG A 40 -22.26 -13.28 16.41
N GLY A 41 -22.43 -11.96 16.32
CA GLY A 41 -21.63 -11.16 15.42
C GLY A 41 -20.18 -11.42 15.75
N THR A 42 -19.45 -12.03 14.82
CA THR A 42 -17.99 -12.07 14.86
C THR A 42 -17.49 -10.68 15.21
N SER A 43 -16.76 -10.54 16.31
CA SER A 43 -16.29 -9.23 16.75
C SER A 43 -15.47 -8.62 15.62
N PHE A 44 -15.56 -7.30 15.42
CA PHE A 44 -14.67 -6.60 14.49
C PHE A 44 -13.20 -6.90 14.79
N SER A 45 -12.89 -7.16 16.08
CA SER A 45 -11.58 -7.64 16.51
C SER A 45 -11.23 -9.03 15.97
N ASP A 46 -12.17 -9.95 15.80
CA ASP A 46 -11.93 -11.28 15.22
C ASP A 46 -11.72 -11.20 13.70
N ILE A 47 -12.34 -10.23 13.02
CA ILE A 47 -12.09 -9.91 11.61
C ILE A 47 -10.68 -9.32 11.42
N LEU A 48 -10.25 -8.46 12.36
CA LEU A 48 -8.90 -7.87 12.37
C LEU A 48 -7.82 -8.88 12.80
N LYS A 49 -8.16 -9.85 13.66
CA LYS A 49 -7.32 -10.97 14.10
C LYS A 49 -7.32 -12.16 13.12
N GLY A 50 -7.60 -11.90 11.84
CA GLY A 50 -7.26 -12.83 10.78
C GLY A 50 -5.75 -12.91 10.59
N GLU A 51 -5.01 -13.41 11.60
CA GLU A 51 -3.63 -13.90 11.53
C GLU A 51 -3.59 -15.16 10.66
N GLN A 52 -3.99 -15.01 9.41
CA GLN A 52 -3.43 -15.87 8.38
C GLN A 52 -2.07 -15.28 8.10
N GLN A 53 -1.01 -16.08 8.13
CA GLN A 53 0.31 -15.68 7.65
C GLN A 53 0.14 -15.19 6.22
N LYS A 54 0.02 -13.87 6.03
CA LYS A 54 -0.23 -13.27 4.72
C LYS A 54 1.14 -13.11 4.10
N CYS A 55 1.38 -13.88 3.05
CA CYS A 55 2.45 -13.64 2.11
C CYS A 55 1.78 -13.63 0.73
N PRO A 56 2.14 -12.70 -0.16
CA PRO A 56 1.61 -12.71 -1.52
C PRO A 56 1.84 -14.07 -2.16
N TYR A 57 0.84 -14.58 -2.87
CA TYR A 57 0.92 -15.86 -3.56
C TYR A 57 1.27 -17.07 -2.66
N ASN A 58 0.98 -17.02 -1.36
CA ASN A 58 1.25 -18.12 -0.41
C ASN A 58 0.65 -19.48 -0.86
N HIS A 59 -0.44 -19.47 -1.63
CA HIS A 59 -1.03 -20.70 -2.20
C HIS A 59 -0.10 -21.44 -3.18
N LEU A 60 0.91 -20.77 -3.74
CA LEU A 60 1.95 -21.36 -4.60
C LEU A 60 3.21 -21.74 -3.81
N ALA A 61 3.31 -21.37 -2.54
CA ALA A 61 4.49 -21.58 -1.73
C ALA A 61 4.60 -23.03 -1.27
N LYS A 62 5.81 -23.59 -1.35
CA LYS A 62 6.20 -24.89 -0.79
C LYS A 62 7.41 -24.65 0.09
N ASN A 63 7.31 -24.96 1.38
CA ASN A 63 8.39 -24.74 2.36
C ASN A 63 8.94 -23.30 2.33
N ASN A 64 8.04 -22.29 2.37
CA ASN A 64 8.37 -20.86 2.32
C ASN A 64 9.06 -20.41 1.02
N MET A 65 8.90 -21.18 -0.06
CA MET A 65 9.54 -20.91 -1.34
C MET A 65 8.53 -21.13 -2.48
N ILE A 66 8.42 -20.18 -3.40
CA ILE A 66 7.62 -20.31 -4.61
C ILE A 66 8.57 -20.58 -5.77
N LYS A 67 8.46 -21.75 -6.41
CA LYS A 67 9.22 -22.09 -7.60
C LYS A 67 8.30 -22.03 -8.82
N TYR A 68 8.61 -21.13 -9.75
CA TYR A 68 7.82 -20.90 -10.95
C TYR A 68 8.73 -20.74 -12.17
N ASN A 69 8.56 -21.58 -13.21
CA ASN A 69 9.35 -21.53 -14.45
C ASN A 69 10.89 -21.39 -14.25
N GLY A 70 11.42 -22.06 -13.22
CA GLY A 70 12.86 -22.02 -12.89
C GLY A 70 13.31 -20.81 -12.08
N VAL A 71 12.41 -19.88 -11.77
CA VAL A 71 12.61 -18.76 -10.86
C VAL A 71 12.19 -19.17 -9.46
N ILE A 72 12.95 -18.76 -8.45
CA ILE A 72 12.71 -19.08 -7.05
C ILE A 72 12.44 -17.77 -6.30
N PHE A 73 11.27 -17.68 -5.68
CA PHE A 73 10.93 -16.61 -4.75
C PHE A 73 10.94 -17.15 -3.33
N MET A 74 11.50 -16.38 -2.40
CA MET A 74 11.42 -16.67 -0.97
C MET A 74 10.27 -15.90 -0.34
N CYS A 75 9.43 -16.59 0.42
CA CYS A 75 8.35 -15.97 1.17
C CYS A 75 8.90 -15.45 2.50
N ASP A 76 8.81 -14.15 2.70
CA ASP A 76 9.05 -13.48 3.97
C ASP A 76 7.68 -13.14 4.58
N TYR A 77 7.36 -13.84 5.67
CA TYR A 77 6.09 -13.69 6.37
C TYR A 77 6.10 -12.55 7.39
N ASP A 78 7.27 -12.08 7.82
CA ASP A 78 7.41 -10.98 8.78
C ASP A 78 7.06 -9.65 8.10
N THR A 79 7.50 -9.49 6.86
CA THR A 79 7.24 -8.30 6.03
C THR A 79 6.07 -8.48 5.06
N ASN A 80 5.42 -9.65 5.06
CA ASN A 80 4.38 -10.01 4.10
C ASN A 80 4.84 -9.73 2.65
N SER A 81 6.00 -10.28 2.30
CA SER A 81 6.61 -10.07 0.99
C SER A 81 7.16 -11.35 0.37
N ILE A 82 7.22 -11.37 -0.96
CA ILE A 82 7.99 -12.36 -1.71
C ILE A 82 9.28 -11.72 -2.21
N CYS A 83 10.37 -12.46 -2.15
CA CYS A 83 11.71 -11.97 -2.42
C CYS A 83 12.31 -12.70 -3.61
N LEU A 84 12.85 -11.96 -4.58
CA LEU A 84 13.56 -12.51 -5.72
C LEU A 84 15.02 -12.05 -5.73
N GLY A 85 15.95 -13.00 -5.63
CA GLY A 85 17.38 -12.75 -5.61
C GLY A 85 17.93 -12.49 -4.20
N ASP A 86 19.14 -11.94 -4.13
CA ASP A 86 19.83 -11.63 -2.88
C ASP A 86 19.35 -10.29 -2.30
N MET A 87 18.99 -10.29 -1.02
CA MET A 87 18.50 -9.10 -0.29
C MET A 87 19.55 -8.48 0.65
N THR A 88 20.80 -8.95 0.58
CA THR A 88 21.90 -8.49 1.46
C THR A 88 22.20 -6.99 1.26
N GLU A 89 22.09 -6.49 0.03
CA GLU A 89 22.32 -5.08 -0.30
C GLU A 89 20.99 -4.31 -0.45
N PRO A 90 20.49 -3.59 0.57
CA PRO A 90 19.19 -2.93 0.51
C PRO A 90 19.10 -1.84 -0.56
N LYS A 91 20.23 -1.26 -0.99
CA LYS A 91 20.28 -0.27 -2.08
C LYS A 91 19.94 -0.86 -3.45
N LYS A 92 20.16 -2.17 -3.64
CA LYS A 92 19.86 -2.89 -4.87
C LYS A 92 18.53 -3.65 -4.80
N VAL A 93 17.72 -3.38 -3.78
CA VAL A 93 16.41 -4.02 -3.61
C VAL A 93 15.32 -3.03 -3.99
N LEU A 94 14.55 -3.40 -5.01
CA LEU A 94 13.33 -2.71 -5.39
C LEU A 94 12.17 -3.30 -4.59
N ASN A 95 11.45 -2.46 -3.85
CA ASN A 95 10.25 -2.84 -3.11
C ASN A 95 8.99 -2.38 -3.85
N ILE A 96 8.13 -3.31 -4.22
CA ILE A 96 6.96 -3.08 -5.05
C ILE A 96 5.72 -3.54 -4.29
N SER A 97 4.80 -2.63 -4.00
CA SER A 97 3.51 -2.99 -3.41
C SER A 97 2.64 -3.70 -4.44
N LEU A 98 2.11 -4.87 -4.08
CA LEU A 98 1.23 -5.66 -4.95
C LEU A 98 -0.24 -5.31 -4.66
N PRO A 99 -1.04 -4.87 -5.64
CA PRO A 99 -2.49 -4.69 -5.51
C PRO A 99 -3.24 -5.89 -4.91
N SER A 100 -2.82 -7.12 -5.22
CA SER A 100 -3.42 -8.34 -4.63
C SER A 100 -3.10 -8.54 -3.14
N GLY A 101 -2.16 -7.77 -2.59
CA GLY A 101 -1.79 -7.73 -1.19
C GLY A 101 -0.33 -8.14 -0.94
N GLY A 102 0.29 -7.50 0.07
CA GLY A 102 1.71 -7.71 0.39
C GLY A 102 2.64 -6.94 -0.56
N SER A 103 3.91 -7.33 -0.59
CA SER A 103 4.93 -6.69 -1.43
C SER A 103 5.81 -7.70 -2.17
N LEU A 104 6.34 -7.31 -3.33
CA LEU A 104 7.42 -8.00 -4.02
C LEU A 104 8.72 -7.21 -3.80
N ARG A 105 9.71 -7.85 -3.19
CA ARG A 105 11.09 -7.37 -3.16
C ARG A 105 11.88 -8.07 -4.24
N VAL A 106 12.56 -7.33 -5.08
CA VAL A 106 13.40 -7.88 -6.16
C VAL A 106 14.75 -7.20 -6.16
N ASN A 107 15.82 -8.00 -6.23
CA ASN A 107 17.14 -7.46 -6.49
C ASN A 107 17.22 -6.97 -7.94
N VAL A 108 17.72 -5.76 -8.16
CA VAL A 108 17.89 -5.12 -9.47
C VAL A 108 18.66 -6.03 -10.45
N ASP A 109 19.69 -6.74 -9.98
CA ASP A 109 20.49 -7.68 -10.77
C ASP A 109 19.68 -8.93 -11.20
N SER A 110 18.61 -9.23 -10.46
CA SER A 110 17.73 -10.39 -10.68
C SER A 110 16.41 -10.05 -11.38
N VAL A 111 16.18 -8.79 -11.78
CA VAL A 111 14.95 -8.33 -12.46
C VAL A 111 14.68 -9.12 -13.75
N GLY A 112 15.72 -9.57 -14.46
CA GLY A 112 15.59 -10.40 -15.66
C GLY A 112 14.82 -11.71 -15.42
N GLY A 113 14.85 -12.24 -14.20
CA GLY A 113 14.09 -13.43 -13.79
C GLY A 113 12.57 -13.21 -13.78
N LEU A 114 12.10 -11.97 -13.59
CA LEU A 114 10.67 -11.65 -13.55
C LEU A 114 9.97 -11.96 -14.88
N SER A 115 10.68 -11.88 -16.01
CA SER A 115 10.14 -12.22 -17.34
C SER A 115 9.58 -13.64 -17.39
N LYS A 116 10.26 -14.61 -16.77
CA LYS A 116 9.86 -16.03 -16.73
C LYS A 116 8.72 -16.27 -15.73
N ALA A 117 8.63 -15.43 -14.71
CA ALA A 117 7.60 -15.47 -13.67
C ALA A 117 6.38 -14.58 -13.97
N ALA A 118 6.37 -13.84 -15.07
CA ALA A 118 5.29 -12.92 -15.43
C ALA A 118 3.90 -13.59 -15.44
N GLY A 119 3.83 -14.85 -15.88
CA GLY A 119 2.59 -15.64 -15.90
C GLY A 119 2.06 -16.09 -14.55
N MET A 120 2.83 -15.91 -13.47
CA MET A 120 2.38 -16.18 -12.09
C MET A 120 1.54 -15.03 -11.53
N PHE A 121 1.81 -13.81 -11.99
CA PHE A 121 1.20 -12.60 -11.44
C PHE A 121 -0.18 -12.33 -12.03
N SER A 122 -1.07 -11.77 -11.20
CA SER A 122 -2.31 -11.19 -11.70
C SER A 122 -2.00 -10.03 -12.66
N PRO A 123 -2.88 -9.70 -13.63
CA PRO A 123 -2.64 -8.59 -14.55
C PRO A 123 -2.42 -7.24 -13.85
N GLU A 124 -3.11 -7.02 -12.72
CA GLU A 124 -3.00 -5.82 -11.89
C GLU A 124 -1.62 -5.73 -11.23
N ASP A 125 -1.15 -6.84 -10.65
CA ASP A 125 0.17 -6.93 -10.04
C ASP A 125 1.28 -6.82 -11.08
N LEU A 126 1.14 -7.50 -12.22
CA LEU A 126 2.10 -7.42 -13.30
C LEU A 126 2.27 -5.98 -13.80
N ASN A 127 1.17 -5.24 -13.93
CA ASN A 127 1.21 -3.82 -14.29
C ASN A 127 1.93 -2.98 -13.23
N ALA A 128 1.65 -3.22 -11.94
CA ALA A 128 2.34 -2.54 -10.84
C ALA A 128 3.86 -2.79 -10.87
N ILE A 129 4.26 -4.04 -11.12
CA ILE A 129 5.66 -4.45 -11.23
C ILE A 129 6.35 -3.77 -12.42
N LEU A 130 5.74 -3.84 -13.61
CA LEU A 130 6.28 -3.22 -14.82
C LEU A 130 6.44 -1.70 -14.65
N ARG A 131 5.45 -1.04 -14.02
CA ARG A 131 5.52 0.40 -13.74
C ARG A 131 6.66 0.72 -12.78
N ALA A 132 6.85 -0.06 -11.72
CA ALA A 132 7.92 0.15 -10.76
C ALA A 132 9.31 -0.02 -11.41
N ILE A 133 9.49 -1.04 -12.25
CA ILE A 133 10.75 -1.25 -13.00
C ILE A 133 11.01 -0.09 -13.96
N SER A 134 9.99 0.35 -14.70
CA SER A 134 10.12 1.49 -15.62
C SER A 134 10.48 2.78 -14.89
N GLN A 135 9.89 3.03 -13.72
CA GLN A 135 10.20 4.20 -12.90
C GLN A 135 11.62 4.13 -12.35
N TYR A 136 12.05 2.95 -11.90
CA TYR A 136 13.41 2.72 -11.43
C TYR A 136 14.43 3.05 -12.54
N ASN A 137 14.26 2.48 -13.74
CA ASN A 137 15.16 2.72 -14.86
C ASN A 137 15.22 4.20 -15.27
N HIS A 138 14.07 4.89 -15.25
CA HIS A 138 14.00 6.32 -15.55
C HIS A 138 14.78 7.15 -14.53
N PHE A 139 14.67 6.83 -13.25
CA PHE A 139 15.40 7.53 -12.19
C PHE A 139 16.90 7.25 -12.27
N THR A 140 17.30 6.00 -12.46
CA THR A 140 18.70 5.63 -12.66
C THR A 140 19.31 6.35 -13.87
N SER A 141 18.61 6.40 -15.01
CA SER A 141 19.09 7.12 -16.19
C SER A 141 19.29 8.61 -15.93
N LYS A 142 18.35 9.24 -15.22
CA LYS A 142 18.44 10.67 -14.88
C LYS A 142 19.53 10.99 -13.89
N LEU A 143 19.77 10.13 -12.90
CA LEU A 143 20.88 10.32 -11.98
C LEU A 143 22.21 10.29 -12.72
N ASN A 144 22.38 9.35 -13.65
CA ASN A 144 23.59 9.28 -14.45
C ASN A 144 23.75 10.52 -15.35
N GLU A 145 22.67 11.01 -15.97
CA GLU A 145 22.69 12.24 -16.79
C GLU A 145 23.13 13.47 -15.97
N ILE A 146 22.61 13.63 -14.75
CA ILE A 146 23.01 14.72 -13.85
C ILE A 146 24.48 14.58 -13.41
N GLU A 147 24.93 13.36 -13.09
CA GLU A 147 26.34 13.11 -12.74
C GLU A 147 27.27 13.41 -13.92
N GLU A 148 26.89 13.08 -15.15
CA GLU A 148 27.64 13.42 -16.37
C GLU A 148 27.68 14.94 -16.60
N GLU A 149 26.57 15.66 -16.42
CA GLU A 149 26.52 17.13 -16.52
C GLU A 149 27.40 17.81 -15.45
N GLU A 150 27.45 17.29 -14.22
CA GLU A 150 28.31 17.85 -13.16
C GLU A 150 29.80 17.68 -13.49
N ILE A 151 30.21 16.55 -14.07
CA ILE A 151 31.60 16.30 -14.49
C ILE A 151 32.01 17.22 -15.65
N GLU A 152 31.13 17.44 -16.64
CA GLU A 152 31.43 18.35 -17.76
C GLU A 152 31.65 19.81 -17.32
N THR A 153 30.98 20.26 -16.25
CA THR A 153 31.18 21.62 -15.73
C THR A 153 32.51 21.79 -14.98
N VAL A 154 32.99 20.75 -14.29
CA VAL A 154 34.26 20.80 -13.54
C VAL A 154 35.47 20.64 -14.46
N GLU A 155 35.38 19.84 -15.53
CA GLU A 155 36.47 19.68 -16.50
C GLU A 155 36.72 20.92 -17.37
N ASN A 156 35.71 21.78 -17.58
CA ASN A 156 35.87 23.03 -18.33
C ASN A 156 36.50 24.17 -17.52
N LEU A 157 36.53 24.06 -16.19
CA LEU A 157 37.20 25.03 -15.31
C LEU A 157 38.70 24.74 -15.10
N THR A 158 39.18 23.55 -15.47
CA THR A 158 40.59 23.13 -15.25
C THR A 158 41.46 23.22 -16.51
N LYS A 159 40.88 23.50 -17.68
CA LYS A 159 41.63 23.63 -18.96
C LYS A 159 41.81 25.09 -19.42
N GLY A 160 41.47 26.07 -18.58
CA GLY A 160 41.49 27.51 -18.89
C GLY A 160 42.79 28.27 -18.57
N ASP A 161 43.75 27.69 -17.83
CA ASP A 161 44.87 28.44 -17.22
C ASP A 161 46.28 27.99 -17.67
N GLU A 162 46.48 27.46 -18.89
CA GLU A 162 47.83 27.07 -19.36
C GLU A 162 48.27 27.65 -20.72
N LYS A 163 47.72 28.79 -21.18
CA LYS A 163 48.28 29.47 -22.37
C LYS A 163 48.30 30.99 -22.28
N ALA A 164 49.22 31.55 -21.49
CA ALA A 164 49.70 32.91 -21.71
C ALA A 164 51.01 33.21 -20.97
N GLU A 165 52.11 32.52 -21.28
CA GLU A 165 53.46 33.04 -21.01
C GLU A 165 54.44 32.40 -22.01
N GLU A 166 54.80 33.17 -23.04
CA GLU A 166 56.10 33.18 -23.75
C GLU A 166 55.93 33.86 -25.11
N GLN A 167 56.39 35.11 -25.20
CA GLN A 167 57.10 35.66 -26.36
C GLN A 167 57.73 36.99 -25.95
N GLU A 168 59.03 36.89 -25.65
CA GLU A 168 60.01 37.99 -25.58
C GLU A 168 60.49 38.37 -26.99
#